data_AF-F4MZT7-F1
#
_entry.id   AF-F4MZT7-F1
#
_cell.length_a   1.000
_cell.length_b   1.000
_cell.length_c   1.000
_cell.angle_alpha   90.00
_cell.angle_beta   90.00
_cell.angle_gamma   90.00
#
_symmetry.space_group_name_H-M   'P 1'
#
loop_
_entity.id
_entity.type
_entity.pdbx_description
1 polymer ?
#
loop_
_entity_poly.entity_id
_entity_poly.type
_entity_poly.pdbx_seq_one_letter_code
_entity_poly.pdbx_strand_id
1 'polypeptide(L)' 'MGYATPGSFGSWCADISLPCITAELPPISADAASECYLAALIDLLTRPD' A
#
# COMPACT_ATOMS: atom_id res chain seq x y z
N MET A 1 13.82 3.13 2.82
CA MET A 1 13.56 2.18 1.72
C MET A 1 14.89 1.57 1.29
N GLY A 2 15.05 0.24 1.36
CA GLY A 2 16.26 -0.44 0.89
C GLY A 2 17.04 -1.28 1.91
N TYR A 3 16.51 -1.49 3.11
CA TYR A 3 17.03 -2.49 4.05
C TYR A 3 15.98 -3.56 4.30
N ALA A 4 16.43 -4.80 4.53
CA ALA A 4 15.54 -5.86 4.97
C ALA A 4 14.92 -5.46 6.31
N THR A 5 13.61 -5.66 6.45
CA THR A 5 12.90 -5.49 7.72
C THR A 5 12.50 -6.90 8.19
N PRO A 6 13.35 -7.60 8.97
CA PRO A 6 13.07 -8.97 9.40
C PRO A 6 11.74 -9.04 10.16
N GLY A 7 10.91 -10.02 9.83
CA GLY A 7 9.59 -10.20 10.45
C GLY A 7 8.54 -9.18 9.99
N SER A 8 8.80 -8.38 8.94
CA SER A 8 7.78 -7.52 8.35
C SER A 8 6.66 -8.34 7.71
N PHE A 9 5.49 -7.72 7.57
CA PHE A 9 4.36 -8.31 6.84
C PHE A 9 4.76 -8.77 5.44
N GLY A 10 5.52 -7.95 4.70
CA GLY A 10 6.01 -8.31 3.37
C GLY A 10 6.96 -9.52 3.37
N SER A 11 7.79 -9.68 4.40
CA SER A 11 8.67 -10.85 4.51
C SER A 11 7.86 -12.13 4.73
N TRP A 12 6.84 -12.07 5.61
CA TRP A 12 5.94 -13.19 5.85
C TRP A 12 5.12 -13.55 4.62
N CYS A 13 4.60 -12.56 3.88
CA CYS A 13 3.88 -12.80 2.62
C CYS A 13 4.77 -13.50 1.58
N ALA A 14 6.06 -13.13 1.50
CA ALA A 14 7.01 -13.79 0.61
C ALA A 14 7.23 -15.26 0.99
N ASP A 15 7.31 -15.58 2.29
CA ASP A 15 7.48 -16.96 2.77
C ASP A 15 6.33 -17.89 2.33
N ILE A 16 5.11 -17.34 2.19
CA ILE A 16 3.91 -18.10 1.78
C ILE A 16 3.53 -17.90 0.31
N SER A 17 4.40 -17.25 -0.49
CA SER A 17 4.13 -16.92 -1.90
C SER A 17 2.85 -16.11 -2.14
N LEU A 18 2.49 -15.24 -1.19
CA LEU A 18 1.37 -14.31 -1.32
C LEU A 18 1.90 -12.96 -1.86
N PRO A 19 1.39 -12.45 -3.00
CA PRO A 19 1.75 -11.12 -3.48
C PRO A 19 1.37 -10.04 -2.47
N CYS A 20 2.34 -9.22 -2.06
CA CYS A 20 2.15 -8.12 -1.10
C CYS A 20 2.78 -6.85 -1.65
N ILE A 21 2.01 -5.75 -1.64
CA ILE A 21 2.47 -4.42 -2.04
C ILE A 21 2.17 -3.45 -0.89
N THR A 22 3.21 -2.78 -0.40
CA THR A 22 3.06 -1.66 0.55
C THR A 22 3.08 -0.36 -0.22
N ALA A 23 1.99 0.40 -0.18
CA ALA A 23 1.92 1.76 -0.71
C ALA A 23 2.05 2.77 0.44
N GLU A 24 3.25 3.31 0.63
CA GLU A 24 3.52 4.33 1.63
C GLU A 24 3.12 5.71 1.10
N LEU A 25 2.17 6.38 1.77
CA LEU A 25 1.79 7.75 1.44
C LEU A 25 2.86 8.75 1.92
N PRO A 26 3.01 9.91 1.26
CA PRO A 26 3.85 10.97 1.80
C PRO A 26 3.28 11.49 3.13
N PRO A 27 4.06 12.26 3.91
CA PRO A 27 3.51 13.02 5.04
C PRO A 27 2.47 14.02 4.52
N ILE A 28 1.19 13.66 4.61
CA ILE A 28 0.05 14.43 4.13
C ILE A 28 -1.06 14.37 5.17
N SER A 29 -1.84 15.45 5.30
CA SER A 29 -3.02 15.43 6.16
C SER A 29 -4.12 14.54 5.57
N ALA A 30 -5.02 14.04 6.41
CA ALA A 30 -6.17 13.25 5.94
C ALA A 30 -7.08 14.06 4.99
N ASP A 31 -7.20 15.36 5.24
CA ASP A 31 -7.96 16.31 4.41
C ASP A 31 -7.40 16.37 2.98
N ALA A 32 -6.12 16.73 2.83
CA ALA A 32 -5.47 16.79 1.53
C ALA A 32 -5.36 15.41 0.85
N ALA A 33 -5.19 14.33 1.61
CA ALA A 33 -5.20 12.98 1.05
C ALA A 33 -6.57 12.61 0.44
N SER A 34 -7.66 13.06 1.05
CA SER A 34 -9.01 12.84 0.53
C SER A 34 -9.22 13.57 -0.79
N GLU A 35 -8.64 14.75 -0.97
CA GLU A 35 -8.71 15.46 -2.24
C GLU A 35 -7.79 14.84 -3.31
N CYS A 36 -6.57 14.48 -2.95
CA CYS A 36 -5.56 14.03 -3.91
C CYS A 36 -5.70 12.55 -4.30
N TYR A 37 -6.14 11.67 -3.40
CA TYR A 37 -6.03 10.21 -3.58
C TYR A 37 -7.36 9.46 -3.54
N LEU A 38 -8.49 10.12 -3.25
CA LEU A 38 -9.79 9.44 -3.18
C LEU A 38 -10.13 8.71 -4.48
N ALA A 39 -9.92 9.33 -5.63
CA ALA A 39 -10.19 8.69 -6.92
C ALA A 39 -9.36 7.40 -7.10
N ALA A 40 -8.06 7.45 -6.82
CA ALA A 40 -7.18 6.29 -6.95
C ALA A 40 -7.55 5.14 -5.99
N LEU A 41 -7.99 5.46 -4.77
CA LEU A 41 -8.45 4.45 -3.80
C LEU A 41 -9.79 3.84 -4.19
N ILE A 42 -10.71 4.63 -4.77
CA ILE A 42 -11.95 4.11 -5.33
C ILE A 42 -11.63 3.14 -6.46
N ASP A 43 -10.76 3.55 -7.39
CA ASP A 43 -10.36 2.70 -8.51
C ASP A 43 -9.73 1.39 -8.01
N LEU A 44 -8.92 1.41 -6.94
CA LEU A 44 -8.36 0.19 -6.36
C LEU A 44 -9.44 -0.78 -5.84
N LEU A 45 -10.53 -0.26 -5.28
CA LEU A 45 -11.62 -1.07 -4.71
C LEU A 45 -12.61 -1.58 -5.77
N THR A 46 -12.69 -0.89 -6.91
CA THR A 46 -13.67 -1.18 -7.97
C THR A 46 -13.04 -1.66 -9.27
N ARG A 47 -11.71 -1.85 -9.28
CA ARG A 47 -10.97 -2.27 -10.46
C ARG A 47 -11.55 -3.59 -10.98
N PRO A 48 -11.92 -3.66 -12.28
CA PRO A 48 -12.34 -4.93 -12.87
C PRO A 48 -11.17 -5.91 -12.88
N ASP A 49 -11.49 -7.19 -12.67
CA ASP A 49 -10.54 -8.30 -12.77
C ASP A 49 -9.92 -8.43 -14.17
#